data_AF-A0A5N6QCK1-F1
#
_entry.id   AF-A0A5N6QCK1-F1
#
_cell.length_a   1.000
_cell.length_b   1.000
_cell.length_c   1.000
_cell.angle_alpha   90.00
_cell.angle_beta   90.00
_cell.angle_gamma   90.00
#
_symmetry.space_group_name_H-M   'P 1'
#
loop_
_entity.id
_entity.type
_entity.pdbx_description
1 polymer ?
#
loop_
_entity_poly.entity_id
_entity_poly.type
_entity_poly.pdbx_seq_one_letter_code
_entity_poly.pdbx_strand_id
1 'polypeptide(L)'
;MTSSRFLYSNGVVLHSSDAPPLSTFLESHPGAYTTTRTHNSASCLLFWERHVKRLAESIGILWNSTPQLLFKPNNATLSLPPLPATSPMWESAVRALVNDPMNKVLPVAVNERSGEEEFSVTVLVSGNSERLCGIENVDEERACEALDVCVYVGSYAPRVFGVRGNGARVAVVGHGRDVANAKYSDWVRIRMPLEKLRPPSVTELLLSNDGDRILEGCVTNFFVVCRKDNAEAKGNCLHDHYSTCAFEVQTAPIRDGVLPGIIRQIVIDYLCKNLLTDNVFISVHKESL
;
A
#
# COMPACT_ATOMS: atom_id res chain seq x y z
N MET A 1 0.63 27.81 7.14
CA MET A 1 1.76 27.41 6.28
C MET A 1 1.21 26.56 5.17
N THR A 2 1.46 26.91 3.91
CA THR A 2 1.11 26.08 2.76
C THR A 2 2.00 24.84 2.78
N SER A 3 1.39 23.65 2.76
CA SER A 3 2.16 22.40 2.67
C SER A 3 2.88 22.36 1.32
N SER A 4 4.20 22.13 1.36
CA SER A 4 5.03 21.94 0.18
C SER A 4 4.61 20.68 -0.56
N ARG A 5 4.35 20.82 -1.86
CA ARG A 5 3.91 19.73 -2.74
C ARG A 5 4.68 19.80 -4.05
N PHE A 6 5.11 18.65 -4.54
CA PHE A 6 5.86 18.51 -5.77
C PHE A 6 5.29 17.34 -6.56
N LEU A 7 5.20 17.50 -7.87
CA LEU A 7 4.79 16.43 -8.78
C LEU A 7 5.75 16.37 -9.95
N TYR A 8 6.46 15.27 -10.08
CA TYR A 8 7.18 14.94 -11.31
C TYR A 8 6.27 14.15 -12.23
N SER A 9 6.16 14.60 -13.48
CA SER A 9 5.45 13.90 -14.56
C SER A 9 6.07 14.27 -15.90
N ASN A 10 6.32 13.28 -16.77
CA ASN A 10 6.84 13.47 -18.13
C ASN A 10 8.08 14.40 -18.23
N GLY A 11 9.01 14.28 -17.28
CA GLY A 11 10.24 15.08 -17.27
C GLY A 11 10.11 16.47 -16.64
N VAL A 12 8.91 16.89 -16.24
CA VAL A 12 8.63 18.21 -15.64
C VAL A 12 8.34 18.05 -14.15
N VAL A 13 8.85 18.97 -13.33
CA VAL A 13 8.50 19.12 -11.91
C VAL A 13 7.54 20.28 -11.75
N LEU A 14 6.36 20.01 -11.20
CA LEU A 14 5.38 21.01 -10.77
C LEU A 14 5.53 21.30 -9.28
N HIS A 15 5.35 22.56 -8.90
CA HIS A 15 5.53 23.04 -7.51
C HIS A 15 4.21 23.48 -6.90
N SER A 16 4.09 23.31 -5.58
CA SER A 16 3.05 23.77 -4.64
C SER A 16 1.69 24.22 -5.21
N SER A 17 1.59 25.36 -5.91
CA SER A 17 0.33 25.86 -6.50
C SER A 17 -0.17 25.01 -7.67
N ASP A 18 0.76 24.44 -8.44
CA ASP A 18 0.49 23.76 -9.70
C ASP A 18 0.30 22.25 -9.49
N ALA A 19 0.76 21.73 -8.35
CA ALA A 19 0.55 20.34 -7.94
C ALA A 19 -0.83 20.16 -7.27
N PRO A 20 -1.72 19.30 -7.80
CA PRO A 20 -3.03 19.04 -7.17
C PRO A 20 -2.87 18.31 -5.83
N PRO A 21 -3.89 18.28 -4.96
CA PRO A 21 -3.88 17.40 -3.79
C PRO A 21 -3.68 15.93 -4.17
N LEU A 22 -3.01 15.13 -3.32
CA LEU A 22 -2.73 13.71 -3.59
C LEU A 22 -3.99 12.90 -3.92
N SER A 23 -5.10 13.14 -3.23
CA SER A 23 -6.37 12.46 -3.51
C SER A 23 -6.86 12.76 -4.93
N THR A 24 -6.89 14.04 -5.31
CA THR A 24 -7.27 14.50 -6.65
C THR A 24 -6.32 13.94 -7.72
N PHE A 25 -5.02 13.88 -7.44
CA PHE A 25 -4.04 13.28 -8.34
C PHE A 25 -4.34 11.80 -8.60
N LEU A 26 -4.50 11.00 -7.54
CA LEU A 26 -4.79 9.56 -7.68
C LEU A 26 -6.19 9.31 -8.28
N GLU A 27 -7.18 10.16 -7.98
CA GLU A 27 -8.51 10.06 -8.58
C GLU A 27 -8.51 10.30 -10.08
N SER A 28 -7.62 11.16 -10.59
CA SER A 28 -7.57 11.54 -12.01
C SER A 28 -6.63 10.69 -12.86
N HIS A 29 -5.77 9.88 -12.24
CA HIS A 29 -4.74 9.11 -12.93
C HIS A 29 -4.86 7.61 -12.59
N PRO A 30 -5.34 6.76 -13.52
CA PRO A 30 -5.35 5.31 -13.31
C PRO A 30 -3.91 4.76 -13.26
N GLY A 31 -3.70 3.69 -12.50
CA GLY A 31 -2.39 3.08 -12.36
C GLY A 31 -2.18 2.35 -11.04
N ALA A 32 -1.06 1.63 -10.96
CA ALA A 32 -0.56 1.04 -9.73
C ALA A 32 0.24 2.09 -8.94
N TYR A 33 0.14 2.08 -7.61
CA TYR A 33 0.90 3.04 -6.80
C TYR A 33 1.45 2.49 -5.48
N THR A 34 2.53 3.13 -5.02
CA THR A 34 3.12 2.90 -3.70
C THR A 34 3.32 4.23 -3.01
N THR A 35 3.17 4.24 -1.69
CA THR A 35 3.41 5.42 -0.87
C THR A 35 4.31 5.02 0.28
N THR A 36 5.42 5.71 0.43
CA THR A 36 6.29 5.65 1.61
C THR A 36 6.46 7.06 2.20
N ARG A 37 7.28 7.18 3.23
CA ARG A 37 7.69 8.45 3.80
C ARG A 37 9.21 8.51 3.93
N THR A 38 9.72 9.72 3.99
CA THR A 38 11.09 9.93 4.44
C THR A 38 11.19 9.82 5.96
N HIS A 39 12.41 9.58 6.43
CA HIS A 39 12.80 9.70 7.83
C HIS A 39 14.27 10.15 7.92
N ASN A 40 14.73 10.42 9.14
CA ASN A 40 16.09 10.89 9.41
C ASN A 40 16.37 12.21 8.68
N SER A 41 15.48 13.18 8.86
CA SER A 41 15.55 14.51 8.26
C SER A 41 15.61 14.42 6.74
N ALA A 42 14.64 13.71 6.15
CA ALA A 42 14.49 13.49 4.72
C ALA A 42 15.64 12.75 3.99
N SER A 43 16.61 12.18 4.72
CA SER A 43 17.78 11.51 4.13
C SER A 43 17.53 10.05 3.72
N CYS A 44 16.47 9.42 4.23
CA CYS A 44 16.19 8.01 3.99
C CYS A 44 14.71 7.80 3.65
N LEU A 45 14.43 6.88 2.72
CA LEU A 45 13.07 6.43 2.41
C LEU A 45 12.75 5.15 3.19
N LEU A 46 11.63 5.16 3.92
CA LEU A 46 11.27 4.06 4.79
C LEU A 46 10.90 2.81 3.99
N PHE A 47 11.65 1.71 4.15
CA PHE A 47 11.44 0.42 3.47
C PHE A 47 11.30 0.51 1.93
N TRP A 48 12.03 1.44 1.29
CA TRP A 48 11.89 1.73 -0.15
C TRP A 48 11.92 0.50 -1.04
N GLU A 49 12.88 -0.38 -0.81
CA GLU A 49 13.06 -1.65 -1.51
C GLU A 49 11.79 -2.50 -1.54
N ARG A 50 11.14 -2.68 -0.37
CA ARG A 50 9.89 -3.43 -0.26
C ARG A 50 8.74 -2.71 -0.97
N HIS A 51 8.74 -1.38 -0.95
CA HIS A 51 7.72 -0.57 -1.61
C HIS A 51 7.81 -0.65 -3.15
N VAL A 52 9.01 -0.66 -3.72
CA VAL A 52 9.24 -0.80 -5.17
C VAL A 52 8.92 -2.21 -5.64
N LYS A 53 9.35 -3.24 -4.90
CA LYS A 53 8.99 -4.63 -5.21
C LYS A 53 7.48 -4.83 -5.28
N ARG A 54 6.74 -4.37 -4.26
CA ARG A 54 5.26 -4.45 -4.25
C ARG A 54 4.61 -3.62 -5.36
N LEU A 55 5.24 -2.53 -5.77
CA LEU A 55 4.77 -1.74 -6.92
C LEU A 55 4.90 -2.57 -8.21
N ALA A 56 6.03 -3.23 -8.45
CA ALA A 56 6.23 -4.13 -9.58
C ALA A 56 5.21 -5.27 -9.59
N GLU A 57 4.94 -5.89 -8.43
CA GLU A 57 3.90 -6.91 -8.26
C GLU A 57 2.51 -6.37 -8.58
N SER A 58 2.17 -5.16 -8.08
CA SER A 58 0.89 -4.51 -8.37
C SER A 58 0.71 -4.25 -9.86
N ILE A 59 1.75 -3.74 -10.54
CA ILE A 59 1.71 -3.50 -11.99
C ILE A 59 1.47 -4.82 -12.73
N GLY A 60 2.21 -5.88 -12.40
CA GLY A 60 2.08 -7.17 -13.05
C GLY A 60 0.70 -7.82 -12.84
N ILE A 61 0.14 -7.72 -11.63
CA ILE A 61 -1.23 -8.20 -11.33
C ILE A 61 -2.25 -7.46 -12.19
N LEU A 62 -2.19 -6.11 -12.22
CA LEU A 62 -3.11 -5.31 -13.02
C LEU A 62 -2.95 -5.57 -14.51
N TRP A 63 -1.71 -5.65 -15.00
CA TRP A 63 -1.42 -5.96 -16.41
C TRP A 63 -2.04 -7.29 -16.83
N ASN A 64 -1.93 -8.34 -16.01
CA ASN A 64 -2.39 -9.67 -16.37
C ASN A 64 -3.90 -9.87 -16.17
N SER A 65 -4.47 -9.23 -15.16
CA SER A 65 -5.84 -9.56 -14.70
C SER A 65 -6.85 -8.45 -15.01
N THR A 66 -6.39 -7.18 -15.00
CA THR A 66 -7.27 -6.01 -15.04
C THR A 66 -6.60 -4.82 -15.75
N PRO A 67 -6.19 -4.94 -17.03
CA PRO A 67 -5.44 -3.90 -17.74
C PRO A 67 -6.09 -2.51 -17.67
N GLN A 68 -7.42 -2.45 -17.65
CA GLN A 68 -8.20 -1.21 -17.58
C GLN A 68 -7.95 -0.38 -16.30
N LEU A 69 -7.40 -0.97 -15.24
CA LEU A 69 -7.02 -0.27 -14.02
C LEU A 69 -5.58 0.30 -14.09
N LEU A 70 -4.78 -0.18 -15.04
CA LEU A 70 -3.40 0.26 -15.27
C LEU A 70 -3.32 1.28 -16.40
N PHE A 71 -4.06 1.06 -17.48
CA PHE A 71 -4.11 1.90 -18.67
C PHE A 71 -5.29 2.85 -18.59
N LYS A 72 -5.13 4.07 -19.10
CA LYS A 72 -6.30 4.95 -19.31
C LYS A 72 -7.29 4.24 -20.23
N PRO A 73 -8.60 4.30 -19.95
CA PRO A 73 -9.60 3.69 -20.80
C PRO A 73 -9.56 4.36 -22.17
N ASN A 74 -9.02 3.65 -23.15
CA ASN A 74 -9.24 3.92 -24.55
C ASN A 74 -10.41 3.04 -25.02
N ASN A 75 -11.13 3.46 -26.06
CA ASN A 75 -12.29 2.72 -26.60
C ASN A 75 -11.94 1.32 -27.17
N ALA A 76 -10.69 0.87 -27.05
CA ALA A 76 -10.21 -0.40 -27.56
C ALA A 76 -9.97 -1.40 -26.42
N THR A 77 -10.39 -2.64 -26.63
CA THR A 77 -10.09 -3.76 -25.74
C THR A 77 -8.58 -4.06 -25.82
N LEU A 78 -7.84 -3.80 -24.74
CA LEU A 78 -6.40 -4.08 -24.68
C LEU A 78 -6.20 -5.58 -24.41
N SER A 79 -5.83 -6.34 -25.43
CA SER A 79 -5.32 -7.70 -25.27
C SER A 79 -3.82 -7.61 -25.08
N LEU A 80 -3.36 -7.76 -23.83
CA LEU A 80 -1.93 -7.72 -23.50
C LEU A 80 -1.39 -9.13 -23.29
N PRO A 81 -0.16 -9.42 -23.74
CA PRO A 81 0.49 -10.68 -23.40
C PRO A 81 0.78 -10.72 -21.88
N PRO A 82 0.73 -11.89 -21.25
CA PRO A 82 0.96 -12.01 -19.81
C PRO A 82 2.42 -11.74 -19.46
N LEU A 83 2.64 -10.96 -18.39
CA LEU A 83 3.95 -10.71 -17.81
C LEU A 83 4.20 -11.63 -16.61
N PRO A 84 5.44 -12.10 -16.39
CA PRO A 84 5.79 -12.78 -15.15
C PRO A 84 5.98 -11.73 -14.04
N ALA A 85 4.88 -11.39 -13.36
CA ALA A 85 4.80 -10.33 -12.35
C ALA A 85 5.79 -10.45 -11.18
N THR A 86 6.37 -11.64 -10.96
CA THR A 86 7.33 -11.95 -9.89
C THR A 86 8.76 -12.20 -10.39
N SER A 87 9.03 -11.95 -11.67
CA SER A 87 10.37 -12.09 -12.26
C SER A 87 11.35 -11.08 -11.65
N PRO A 88 12.58 -11.49 -11.28
CA PRO A 88 13.63 -10.56 -10.84
C PRO A 88 14.02 -9.53 -11.90
N MET A 89 13.90 -9.88 -13.18
CA MET A 89 14.17 -8.96 -14.30
C MET A 89 13.10 -7.85 -14.33
N TRP A 90 11.82 -8.21 -14.22
CA TRP A 90 10.71 -7.27 -14.11
C TRP A 90 10.85 -6.33 -12.91
N GLU A 91 11.17 -6.86 -11.73
CA GLU A 91 11.41 -6.03 -10.54
C GLU A 91 12.55 -5.02 -10.79
N SER A 92 13.63 -5.47 -11.42
CA SER A 92 14.79 -4.62 -11.73
C SER A 92 14.45 -3.54 -12.75
N ALA A 93 13.64 -3.86 -13.76
CA ALA A 93 13.21 -2.92 -14.79
C ALA A 93 12.28 -1.84 -14.21
N VAL A 94 11.27 -2.21 -13.41
CA VAL A 94 10.39 -1.26 -12.71
C VAL A 94 11.18 -0.38 -11.75
N ARG A 95 12.16 -0.95 -11.04
CA ARG A 95 13.04 -0.19 -10.15
C ARG A 95 13.86 0.85 -10.89
N ALA A 96 14.49 0.49 -12.01
CA ALA A 96 15.23 1.43 -12.84
C ALA A 96 14.33 2.57 -13.34
N LEU A 97 13.13 2.22 -13.83
CA LEU A 97 12.12 3.16 -14.30
C LEU A 97 11.69 4.18 -13.23
N VAL A 98 11.57 3.75 -11.96
CA VAL A 98 11.14 4.62 -10.85
C VAL A 98 12.27 5.47 -10.29
N ASN A 99 13.51 4.97 -10.29
CA ASN A 99 14.65 5.66 -9.69
C ASN A 99 14.97 6.99 -10.39
N ASP A 100 14.83 7.05 -11.72
CA ASP A 100 15.12 8.26 -12.50
C ASP A 100 14.22 9.45 -12.12
N PRO A 101 12.88 9.33 -12.11
CA PRO A 101 11.96 10.34 -11.55
C PRO A 101 12.27 10.72 -10.10
N MET A 102 12.55 9.72 -9.26
CA MET A 102 12.84 9.91 -7.84
C MET A 102 14.08 10.79 -7.63
N ASN A 103 15.15 10.52 -8.37
CA ASN A 103 16.40 11.27 -8.32
C ASN A 103 16.27 12.71 -8.83
N LYS A 104 15.21 13.02 -9.59
CA LYS A 104 14.93 14.39 -10.07
C LYS A 104 14.09 15.18 -9.07
N VAL A 105 13.05 14.59 -8.51
CA VAL A 105 12.09 15.33 -7.66
C VAL A 105 12.49 15.41 -6.19
N LEU A 106 13.08 14.35 -5.64
CA LEU A 106 13.37 14.30 -4.22
C LEU A 106 14.44 15.33 -3.79
N PRO A 107 15.54 15.55 -4.55
CA PRO A 107 16.49 16.61 -4.21
C PRO A 107 15.86 18.01 -4.24
N VAL A 108 14.95 18.27 -5.19
CA VAL A 108 14.22 19.54 -5.26
C VAL A 108 13.38 19.74 -4.00
N ALA A 109 12.59 18.73 -3.62
CA ALA A 109 11.77 18.78 -2.42
C ALA A 109 12.62 18.97 -1.13
N VAL A 110 13.75 18.28 -1.02
CA VAL A 110 14.65 18.39 0.13
C VAL A 110 15.30 19.77 0.23
N ASN A 111 15.67 20.37 -0.89
CA ASN A 111 16.28 21.70 -0.92
C ASN A 111 15.28 22.82 -0.59
N GLU A 112 14.01 22.64 -0.93
CA GLU A 112 12.94 23.62 -0.69
C GLU A 112 12.20 23.42 0.65
N ARG A 113 12.61 22.45 1.46
CA ARG A 113 11.93 22.09 2.70
C ARG A 113 12.13 23.11 3.82
N SER A 114 11.17 23.15 4.74
CA SER A 114 11.32 23.94 5.96
C SER A 114 11.93 23.12 7.10
N GLY A 115 13.19 23.38 7.45
CA GLY A 115 13.86 22.75 8.59
C GLY A 115 13.97 21.22 8.47
N GLU A 116 13.50 20.50 9.49
CA GLU A 116 13.53 19.02 9.54
C GLU A 116 12.24 18.38 9.01
N GLU A 117 11.51 19.07 8.14
CA GLU A 117 10.31 18.54 7.51
C GLU A 117 10.59 17.18 6.83
N GLU A 118 9.68 16.24 7.08
CA GLU A 118 9.64 14.93 6.43
C GLU A 118 8.57 14.94 5.33
N PHE A 119 8.71 14.03 4.36
CA PHE A 119 7.84 13.94 3.21
C PHE A 119 7.11 12.59 3.14
N SER A 120 5.91 12.62 2.60
CA SER A 120 5.24 11.47 2.01
C SER A 120 5.61 11.44 0.53
N VAL A 121 6.02 10.26 0.05
CA VAL A 121 6.44 10.06 -1.33
C VAL A 121 5.54 8.99 -1.93
N THR A 122 4.77 9.38 -2.94
CA THR A 122 3.90 8.48 -3.70
C THR A 122 4.40 8.34 -5.12
N VAL A 123 4.66 7.12 -5.55
CA VAL A 123 4.96 6.79 -6.95
C VAL A 123 3.75 6.12 -7.56
N LEU A 124 3.27 6.68 -8.67
CA LEU A 124 2.20 6.14 -9.50
C LEU A 124 2.79 5.72 -10.83
N VAL A 125 2.44 4.50 -11.28
CA VAL A 125 2.84 3.95 -12.56
C VAL A 125 1.59 3.62 -13.35
N SER A 126 1.48 4.19 -14.55
CA SER A 126 0.35 4.03 -15.45
C SER A 126 0.80 3.48 -16.79
N GLY A 127 -0.06 2.73 -17.47
CA GLY A 127 0.22 2.24 -18.81
C GLY A 127 -0.14 3.25 -19.91
N ASN A 128 0.72 3.32 -20.92
CA ASN A 128 0.57 4.13 -22.12
C ASN A 128 0.30 3.21 -23.33
N SER A 129 -0.98 3.07 -23.69
CA SER A 129 -1.38 2.17 -24.77
C SER A 129 -0.87 2.58 -26.16
N GLU A 130 -0.58 3.87 -26.37
CA GLU A 130 -0.06 4.36 -27.66
C GLU A 130 1.33 3.76 -27.94
N ARG A 131 2.13 3.56 -26.88
CA ARG A 131 3.45 2.91 -26.98
C ARG A 131 3.39 1.40 -27.21
N LEU A 132 2.22 0.77 -27.06
CA LEU A 132 2.00 -0.66 -27.30
C LEU A 132 1.36 -0.94 -28.65
N CYS A 133 0.86 0.07 -29.36
CA CYS A 133 0.13 -0.11 -30.60
C CYS A 133 1.05 -0.66 -31.70
N GLY A 134 0.68 -1.80 -32.30
CA GLY A 134 1.40 -2.41 -33.43
C GLY A 134 2.55 -3.35 -33.03
N ILE A 135 2.66 -3.73 -31.75
CA ILE A 135 3.69 -4.65 -31.27
C ILE A 135 3.08 -6.05 -31.05
N GLU A 136 3.58 -7.05 -31.78
CA GLU A 136 3.09 -8.44 -31.68
C GLU A 136 3.67 -9.21 -30.48
N ASN A 137 4.90 -8.87 -30.05
CA ASN A 137 5.59 -9.50 -28.92
C ASN A 137 6.05 -8.44 -27.92
N VAL A 138 5.48 -8.47 -26.72
CA VAL A 138 5.90 -7.59 -25.62
C VAL A 138 6.64 -8.45 -24.60
N ASP A 139 7.96 -8.27 -24.51
CA ASP A 139 8.76 -8.78 -23.40
C ASP A 139 8.72 -7.81 -22.20
N GLU A 140 9.41 -8.16 -21.12
CA GLU A 140 9.42 -7.35 -19.89
C GLU A 140 10.00 -5.94 -20.12
N GLU A 141 11.00 -5.79 -20.99
CA GLU A 141 11.65 -4.52 -21.28
C GLU A 141 10.71 -3.61 -22.06
N ARG A 142 10.07 -4.14 -23.12
CA ARG A 142 9.06 -3.43 -23.91
C ARG A 142 7.81 -3.09 -23.09
N ALA A 143 7.40 -3.96 -22.18
CA ALA A 143 6.32 -3.65 -21.26
C ALA A 143 6.67 -2.45 -20.37
N CYS A 144 7.91 -2.38 -19.88
CA CYS A 144 8.39 -1.23 -19.10
C CYS A 144 8.44 0.07 -19.91
N GLU A 145 8.81 0.04 -21.18
CA GLU A 145 8.81 1.24 -22.06
C GLU A 145 7.40 1.84 -22.25
N ALA A 146 6.38 0.99 -22.17
CA ALA A 146 4.98 1.39 -22.23
C ALA A 146 4.43 1.95 -20.91
N LEU A 147 5.25 2.06 -19.86
CA LEU A 147 4.84 2.65 -18.60
C LEU A 147 5.27 4.11 -18.48
N ASP A 148 4.39 4.91 -17.91
CA ASP A 148 4.66 6.29 -17.48
C ASP A 148 4.71 6.34 -15.96
N VAL A 149 5.66 7.10 -15.42
CA VAL A 149 5.87 7.25 -13.98
C VAL A 149 5.66 8.68 -13.53
N CYS A 150 4.84 8.84 -12.50
CA CYS A 150 4.65 10.08 -11.78
C CYS A 150 5.11 9.92 -10.34
N VAL A 151 5.81 10.93 -9.82
CA VAL A 151 6.24 10.95 -8.41
C VAL A 151 5.68 12.18 -7.73
N TYR A 152 4.84 11.95 -6.73
CA TYR A 152 4.26 12.98 -5.89
C TYR A 152 5.00 13.02 -4.54
N VAL A 153 5.49 14.20 -4.16
CA VAL A 153 6.10 14.46 -2.86
C VAL A 153 5.26 15.50 -2.14
N GLY A 154 4.81 15.20 -0.92
CA GLY A 154 4.06 16.15 -0.10
C GLY A 154 4.52 16.14 1.34
N SER A 155 4.39 17.27 2.04
CA SER A 155 4.69 17.36 3.48
C SER A 155 4.07 16.20 4.27
N TYR A 156 4.83 15.64 5.19
CA TYR A 156 4.37 14.60 6.10
C TYR A 156 4.63 14.99 7.55
N ALA A 157 3.54 15.15 8.29
CA ALA A 157 3.57 15.26 9.73
C ALA A 157 3.10 13.94 10.34
N PRO A 158 3.94 13.20 11.08
CA PRO A 158 3.50 12.00 11.76
C PRO A 158 2.42 12.35 12.78
N ARG A 159 1.35 11.55 12.82
CA ARG A 159 0.35 11.67 13.88
C ARG A 159 0.97 11.25 15.21
N VAL A 160 0.68 11.98 16.27
CA VAL A 160 1.09 11.60 17.62
C VAL A 160 0.21 10.45 18.09
N PHE A 161 0.81 9.28 18.29
CA PHE A 161 0.14 8.09 18.82
C PHE A 161 0.26 8.02 20.35
N GLY A 162 -0.60 7.23 21.00
CA GLY A 162 -0.52 6.97 22.45
C GLY A 162 -1.13 8.05 23.36
N VAL A 163 -1.68 9.13 22.79
CA VAL A 163 -2.41 10.14 23.57
C VAL A 163 -3.81 9.61 23.90
N ARG A 164 -4.18 9.68 25.18
CA ARG A 164 -5.50 9.24 25.66
C ARG A 164 -6.62 9.96 24.89
N GLY A 165 -7.52 9.20 24.27
CA GLY A 165 -8.64 9.74 23.49
C GLY A 165 -8.35 9.94 21.99
N ASN A 166 -7.10 9.78 21.53
CA ASN A 166 -6.74 9.87 20.10
C ASN A 166 -6.78 8.52 19.37
N GLY A 167 -7.40 7.50 19.98
CA GLY A 167 -7.61 6.21 19.33
C GLY A 167 -8.50 6.35 18.09
N ALA A 168 -8.23 5.55 17.06
CA ALA A 168 -9.12 5.46 15.93
C ALA A 168 -10.49 4.94 16.39
N ARG A 169 -11.56 5.60 15.95
CA ARG A 169 -12.93 5.13 16.11
C ARG A 169 -13.34 4.51 14.79
N VAL A 170 -13.74 3.25 14.82
CA VAL A 170 -13.97 2.45 13.62
C VAL A 170 -15.45 2.10 13.45
N ALA A 171 -15.90 1.97 12.21
CA ALA A 171 -17.18 1.35 11.89
C ALA A 171 -17.01 0.42 10.69
N VAL A 172 -17.79 -0.66 10.65
CA VAL A 172 -17.75 -1.64 9.57
C VAL A 172 -18.67 -1.16 8.43
N VAL A 173 -18.16 -1.14 7.20
CA VAL A 173 -18.93 -0.76 6.01
C VAL A 173 -18.36 -1.36 4.73
N GLY A 174 -19.24 -1.83 3.86
CA GLY A 174 -18.90 -2.21 2.49
C GLY A 174 -18.04 -3.46 2.35
N HIS A 175 -18.02 -3.98 1.13
CA HIS A 175 -17.22 -5.14 0.77
C HIS A 175 -15.74 -4.79 0.58
N GLY A 176 -14.90 -5.83 0.58
CA GLY A 176 -13.47 -5.74 0.28
C GLY A 176 -13.18 -5.31 -1.16
N ARG A 177 -11.90 -5.07 -1.45
CA ARG A 177 -11.47 -4.60 -2.78
C ARG A 177 -11.55 -5.69 -3.84
N ASP A 178 -11.96 -5.31 -5.04
CA ASP A 178 -11.66 -6.10 -6.23
C ASP A 178 -10.14 -6.06 -6.49
N VAL A 179 -9.55 -7.19 -6.85
CA VAL A 179 -8.10 -7.31 -7.11
C VAL A 179 -7.26 -6.82 -5.91
N ALA A 180 -7.66 -7.19 -4.69
CA ALA A 180 -7.07 -6.70 -3.44
C ALA A 180 -5.55 -6.86 -3.33
N ASN A 181 -4.96 -7.84 -4.04
CA ASN A 181 -3.51 -8.08 -4.04
C ASN A 181 -2.70 -6.93 -4.69
N ALA A 182 -3.33 -6.09 -5.52
CA ALA A 182 -2.70 -4.93 -6.14
C ALA A 182 -3.12 -3.63 -5.46
N LYS A 183 -2.19 -2.67 -5.36
CA LYS A 183 -2.51 -1.30 -4.94
C LYS A 183 -2.65 -0.39 -6.16
N TYR A 184 -3.87 0.01 -6.45
CA TYR A 184 -4.23 0.77 -7.64
C TYR A 184 -5.07 2.01 -7.30
N SER A 185 -4.91 3.07 -8.08
CA SER A 185 -5.44 4.40 -7.77
C SER A 185 -6.96 4.49 -7.85
N ASP A 186 -7.63 3.67 -8.66
CA ASP A 186 -9.09 3.61 -8.73
C ASP A 186 -9.73 3.30 -7.38
N TRP A 187 -9.03 2.61 -6.47
CA TRP A 187 -9.52 2.40 -5.12
C TRP A 187 -9.85 3.71 -4.39
N VAL A 188 -9.17 4.83 -4.73
CA VAL A 188 -9.53 6.15 -4.21
C VAL A 188 -10.95 6.54 -4.64
N ARG A 189 -11.32 6.30 -5.90
CA ARG A 189 -12.68 6.56 -6.41
C ARG A 189 -13.69 5.57 -5.84
N ILE A 190 -13.36 4.28 -5.85
CA ILE A 190 -14.25 3.18 -5.43
C ILE A 190 -14.64 3.31 -3.96
N ARG A 191 -13.74 3.77 -3.09
CA ARG A 191 -14.05 3.93 -1.66
C ARG A 191 -14.83 5.20 -1.33
N MET A 192 -14.94 6.19 -2.23
CA MET A 192 -15.62 7.46 -1.92
C MET A 192 -17.08 7.29 -1.49
N PRO A 193 -17.90 6.44 -2.14
CA PRO A 193 -19.24 6.11 -1.65
C PRO A 193 -19.23 5.52 -0.23
N LEU A 194 -18.24 4.69 0.13
CA LEU A 194 -18.11 4.14 1.48
C LEU A 194 -17.77 5.23 2.50
N GLU A 195 -16.83 6.12 2.17
CA GLU A 195 -16.45 7.25 3.03
C GLU A 195 -17.63 8.20 3.29
N LYS A 196 -18.56 8.34 2.35
CA LYS A 196 -19.81 9.12 2.54
C LYS A 196 -20.75 8.50 3.56
N LEU A 197 -20.65 7.19 3.82
CA LEU A 197 -21.41 6.49 4.85
C LEU A 197 -20.77 6.60 6.24
N ARG A 198 -19.56 7.18 6.35
CA ARG A 198 -18.83 7.26 7.61
C ARG A 198 -19.58 8.10 8.64
N PRO A 199 -19.96 7.53 9.81
CA PRO A 199 -20.57 8.31 10.87
C PRO A 199 -19.65 9.45 11.35
N PRO A 200 -20.18 10.60 11.81
CA PRO A 200 -19.36 11.76 12.19
C PRO A 200 -18.30 11.50 13.27
N SER A 201 -18.57 10.54 14.17
CA SER A 201 -17.63 10.15 15.22
C SER A 201 -16.54 9.19 14.71
N VAL A 202 -16.73 8.53 13.58
CA VAL A 202 -15.82 7.50 13.07
C VAL A 202 -14.67 8.14 12.29
N THR A 203 -13.45 7.65 12.53
CA THR A 203 -12.22 8.13 11.92
C THR A 203 -11.63 7.19 10.87
N GLU A 204 -12.08 5.94 10.83
CA GLU A 204 -11.64 4.91 9.86
C GLU A 204 -12.77 3.90 9.64
N LEU A 205 -12.86 3.37 8.43
CA LEU A 205 -13.87 2.40 8.03
C LEU A 205 -13.22 1.03 7.83
N LEU A 206 -13.84 -0.01 8.39
CA LEU A 206 -13.42 -1.40 8.24
C LEU A 206 -14.28 -2.10 7.18
N LEU A 207 -13.65 -2.85 6.30
CA LEU A 207 -14.31 -3.60 5.22
C LEU A 207 -14.68 -5.01 5.71
N SER A 208 -15.82 -5.50 5.24
CA SER A 208 -16.29 -6.87 5.49
C SER A 208 -17.18 -7.34 4.35
N ASN A 209 -16.96 -8.57 3.87
CA ASN A 209 -17.76 -9.13 2.78
C ASN A 209 -19.13 -9.65 3.26
N ASP A 210 -19.24 -10.06 4.52
CA ASP A 210 -20.39 -10.76 5.09
C ASP A 210 -20.94 -10.09 6.37
N GLY A 211 -20.22 -9.11 6.94
CA GLY A 211 -20.54 -8.48 8.22
C GLY A 211 -19.98 -9.24 9.43
N ASP A 212 -19.53 -10.47 9.25
CA ASP A 212 -19.01 -11.35 10.31
C ASP A 212 -17.48 -11.31 10.38
N ARG A 213 -16.82 -11.20 9.23
CA ARG A 213 -15.35 -11.23 9.11
C ARG A 213 -14.81 -9.88 8.71
N ILE A 214 -13.94 -9.33 9.56
CA ILE A 214 -13.23 -8.08 9.25
C ILE A 214 -12.03 -8.39 8.36
N LEU A 215 -11.92 -7.64 7.26
CA LEU A 215 -10.80 -7.76 6.31
C LEU A 215 -9.68 -6.78 6.67
N GLU A 216 -9.91 -5.51 6.39
CA GLU A 216 -8.94 -4.42 6.53
C GLU A 216 -9.67 -3.07 6.57
N GLY A 217 -8.95 -1.98 6.79
CA GLY A 217 -9.51 -0.64 6.66
C GLY A 217 -9.52 -0.13 5.21
N CYS A 218 -10.17 1.02 4.98
CA CYS A 218 -10.20 1.64 3.66
C CYS A 218 -8.80 2.01 3.15
N VAL A 219 -7.87 2.37 4.03
CA VAL A 219 -6.48 2.72 3.67
C VAL A 219 -5.43 2.05 4.56
N THR A 220 -5.85 1.12 5.42
CA THR A 220 -5.02 0.48 6.45
C THR A 220 -5.24 -1.03 6.45
N ASN A 221 -4.22 -1.81 6.82
CA ASN A 221 -4.46 -3.20 7.24
C ASN A 221 -4.89 -3.22 8.71
N PHE A 222 -5.58 -4.27 9.13
CA PHE A 222 -6.14 -4.39 10.48
C PHE A 222 -5.56 -5.58 11.24
N PHE A 223 -5.24 -5.37 12.51
CA PHE A 223 -4.75 -6.40 13.44
C PHE A 223 -5.58 -6.35 14.72
N VAL A 224 -5.81 -7.51 15.32
CA VAL A 224 -6.45 -7.66 16.64
C VAL A 224 -5.46 -8.35 17.56
N VAL A 225 -5.34 -7.86 18.80
CA VAL A 225 -4.62 -8.55 19.86
C VAL A 225 -5.64 -9.22 20.76
N CYS A 226 -5.62 -10.55 20.77
CA CYS A 226 -6.51 -11.36 21.59
C CYS A 226 -5.74 -11.88 22.80
N ARG A 227 -6.43 -11.99 23.93
CA ARG A 227 -5.95 -12.77 25.07
C ARG A 227 -6.26 -14.24 24.77
N LYS A 228 -5.26 -15.12 24.90
CA LYS A 228 -5.49 -16.56 24.78
C LYS A 228 -6.28 -17.04 26.00
N ASP A 229 -7.39 -17.72 25.76
CA ASP A 229 -8.16 -18.32 26.86
C ASP A 229 -7.42 -19.53 27.43
N ASN A 230 -7.21 -19.53 28.76
CA ASN A 230 -6.57 -20.62 29.49
C ASN A 230 -7.30 -21.97 29.39
N ALA A 231 -8.49 -22.01 28.77
CA ALA A 231 -9.30 -23.22 28.62
C ALA A 231 -8.75 -24.20 27.58
N GLU A 232 -8.06 -23.71 26.53
CA GLU A 232 -7.36 -24.59 25.58
C GLU A 232 -6.04 -25.17 26.15
N ALA A 233 -5.55 -24.60 27.26
CA ALA A 233 -4.40 -25.12 28.01
C ALA A 233 -4.78 -26.16 29.08
N LYS A 234 -6.08 -26.46 29.28
CA LYS A 234 -6.52 -27.48 30.26
C LYS A 234 -6.28 -28.93 29.82
N GLY A 235 -5.61 -29.15 28.69
CA GLY A 235 -5.20 -30.47 28.23
C GLY A 235 -3.88 -30.96 28.85
N ASN A 236 -3.00 -30.07 29.33
CA ASN A 236 -1.72 -30.47 29.93
C ASN A 236 -1.23 -29.39 30.91
N CYS A 237 -0.69 -29.83 32.04
CA CYS A 237 -0.07 -29.05 33.13
C CYS A 237 -1.02 -28.67 34.28
N LEU A 238 -1.24 -29.64 35.17
CA LEU A 238 -1.22 -29.37 36.62
C LEU A 238 0.14 -28.75 36.96
N HIS A 239 0.14 -27.66 37.73
CA HIS A 239 1.29 -26.86 38.16
C HIS A 239 1.92 -25.92 37.13
N ASP A 240 1.37 -24.72 37.00
CA ASP A 240 2.24 -23.53 37.01
C ASP A 240 1.49 -22.29 37.52
N HIS A 241 1.90 -21.80 38.68
CA HIS A 241 1.28 -20.66 39.38
C HIS A 241 1.71 -19.29 38.84
N TYR A 242 2.41 -19.26 37.70
CA TYR A 242 2.82 -18.06 36.97
C TYR A 242 2.46 -18.15 35.48
N SER A 243 1.22 -18.55 35.17
CA SER A 243 0.68 -18.48 33.80
C SER A 243 0.66 -17.02 33.35
N THR A 244 1.74 -16.61 32.68
CA THR A 244 1.81 -15.34 31.98
C THR A 244 0.69 -15.35 30.94
N CYS A 245 -0.12 -14.30 30.97
CA CYS A 245 -1.25 -14.14 30.09
C CYS A 245 -0.75 -14.13 28.64
N ALA A 246 -0.91 -15.24 27.92
CA ALA A 246 -0.45 -15.33 26.54
C ALA A 246 -1.36 -14.48 25.66
N PHE A 247 -0.77 -13.64 24.83
CA PHE A 247 -1.48 -12.85 23.84
C PHE A 247 -1.24 -13.46 22.46
N GLU A 248 -2.21 -13.31 21.58
CA GLU A 248 -2.06 -13.61 20.17
C GLU A 248 -2.43 -12.41 19.32
N VAL A 249 -1.78 -12.29 18.17
CA VAL A 249 -2.07 -11.26 17.17
C VAL A 249 -2.71 -11.92 15.97
N GLN A 250 -3.88 -11.43 15.58
CA GLN A 250 -4.65 -11.92 14.44
C GLN A 250 -4.78 -10.83 13.37
N THR A 251 -4.81 -11.22 12.10
CA THR A 251 -5.12 -10.36 10.95
C THR A 251 -5.73 -11.21 9.85
N ALA A 252 -6.58 -10.62 9.01
CA ALA A 252 -7.18 -11.34 7.89
C ALA A 252 -6.09 -11.85 6.92
N PRO A 253 -6.26 -13.08 6.38
CA PRO A 253 -5.32 -13.64 5.42
C PRO A 253 -5.46 -12.96 4.06
N ILE A 254 -4.37 -12.95 3.27
CA ILE A 254 -4.34 -12.28 1.95
C ILE A 254 -5.39 -12.89 1.00
N ARG A 255 -5.59 -14.21 1.06
CA ARG A 255 -6.57 -14.95 0.24
C ARG A 255 -8.02 -14.49 0.44
N ASP A 256 -8.32 -13.82 1.57
CA ASP A 256 -9.67 -13.29 1.85
C ASP A 256 -9.89 -11.91 1.18
N GLY A 257 -8.95 -11.45 0.36
CA GLY A 257 -9.08 -10.19 -0.39
C GLY A 257 -8.56 -8.98 0.39
N VAL A 258 -7.37 -9.11 0.98
CA VAL A 258 -6.70 -8.04 1.75
C VAL A 258 -5.41 -7.63 1.06
N LEU A 259 -5.14 -6.32 1.01
CA LEU A 259 -3.91 -5.84 0.39
C LEU A 259 -2.69 -6.32 1.21
N PRO A 260 -1.68 -6.93 0.57
CA PRO A 260 -0.40 -7.24 1.23
C PRO A 260 0.40 -5.96 1.50
N GLY A 261 0.00 -5.21 2.52
CA GLY A 261 0.66 -3.95 2.90
C GLY A 261 2.07 -4.17 3.47
N ILE A 262 2.97 -3.25 3.16
CA ILE A 262 4.38 -3.32 3.60
C ILE A 262 4.50 -3.34 5.12
N ILE A 263 3.78 -2.45 5.81
CA ILE A 263 3.80 -2.41 7.28
C ILE A 263 3.18 -3.68 7.87
N ARG A 264 2.12 -4.23 7.27
CA ARG A 264 1.54 -5.51 7.66
C ARG A 264 2.58 -6.63 7.60
N GLN A 265 3.30 -6.74 6.49
CA GLN A 265 4.37 -7.73 6.35
C GLN A 265 5.48 -7.54 7.39
N ILE A 266 5.88 -6.30 7.68
CA ILE A 266 6.91 -6.02 8.69
C ILE A 266 6.45 -6.40 10.09
N VAL A 267 5.19 -6.12 10.46
CA VAL A 267 4.62 -6.53 11.75
C VAL A 267 4.64 -8.05 11.87
N ILE A 268 4.21 -8.77 10.81
CA ILE A 268 4.24 -10.23 10.78
C ILE A 268 5.68 -10.76 10.88
N ASP A 269 6.60 -10.26 10.06
CA ASP A 269 8.02 -10.65 10.08
C ASP A 269 8.63 -10.46 11.48
N TYR A 270 8.34 -9.31 12.11
CA TYR A 270 8.86 -8.97 13.43
C TYR A 270 8.31 -9.91 14.49
N LEU A 271 6.99 -10.12 14.52
CA LEU A 271 6.35 -11.02 15.48
C LEU A 271 6.80 -12.47 15.27
N CYS A 272 6.92 -12.96 14.03
CA CYS A 272 7.42 -14.31 13.72
C CYS A 272 8.86 -14.53 14.15
N LYS A 273 9.72 -13.51 14.06
CA LYS A 273 11.13 -13.60 14.46
C LYS A 273 11.32 -13.56 15.98
N ASN A 274 10.53 -12.75 16.68
CA ASN A 274 10.60 -12.61 18.15
C ASN A 274 9.74 -13.65 18.90
N LEU A 275 8.98 -14.45 18.17
CA LEU A 275 8.24 -15.61 18.68
C LEU A 275 9.11 -16.74 19.22
N LEU A 276 10.43 -16.66 19.01
CA LEU A 276 11.42 -17.56 19.60
C LEU A 276 11.90 -17.09 20.99
N THR A 277 11.46 -15.92 21.46
CA THR A 277 11.94 -15.34 22.74
C THR A 277 10.83 -14.89 23.70
N ASP A 278 9.60 -14.63 23.25
CA ASP A 278 8.49 -14.15 24.11
C ASP A 278 7.11 -14.75 23.76
N ASN A 279 6.21 -14.82 24.76
CA ASN A 279 4.87 -15.45 24.75
C ASN A 279 3.79 -14.80 23.84
N VAL A 280 4.13 -14.35 22.62
CA VAL A 280 3.20 -13.67 21.70
C VAL A 280 3.07 -14.46 20.39
N PHE A 281 1.94 -15.14 20.16
CA PHE A 281 1.71 -15.97 18.97
C PHE A 281 0.98 -15.23 17.84
N ILE A 282 1.34 -15.51 16.58
CA ILE A 282 0.54 -15.06 15.44
C ILE A 282 -0.35 -16.20 14.99
N SER A 283 -1.66 -15.96 15.04
CA SER A 283 -2.63 -16.82 14.37
C SER A 283 -3.13 -16.06 13.13
N VAL A 284 -2.53 -16.36 11.99
CA VAL A 284 -3.21 -16.14 10.71
C VAL A 284 -4.06 -17.38 10.52
N HIS A 285 -5.39 -17.27 10.50
CA HIS A 285 -6.28 -18.43 10.34
C HIS A 285 -5.78 -19.34 9.19
N LYS A 286 -5.17 -20.47 9.59
CA LYS A 286 -4.54 -21.57 8.82
C LYS A 286 -4.26 -21.36 7.33
N GLU A 287 -2.96 -21.20 7.02
CA GLU A 287 -2.15 -21.83 5.95
C GLU A 287 -2.55 -21.71 4.46
N SER A 288 -1.67 -21.11 3.65
CA SER A 288 -0.76 -21.77 2.68
C SER A 288 0.08 -20.66 2.03
N LEU A 289 1.41 -20.81 1.98
CA LEU A 289 2.22 -20.08 1.00
C LEU A 289 1.87 -20.57 -0.41
#